data_AF-A0A9P6AZW3-F1
#
_entry.id   AF-A0A9P6AZW3-F1
#
_cell.length_a   1.000
_cell.length_b   1.000
_cell.length_c   1.000
_cell.angle_alpha   90.00
_cell.angle_beta   90.00
_cell.angle_gamma   90.00
#
_symmetry.space_group_name_H-M   'P 1'
#
loop_
_entity.id
_entity.type
_entity.pdbx_description
1 polymer ?
#
loop_
_entity_poly.entity_id
_entity_poly.type
_entity_poly.pdbx_seq_one_letter_code
_entity_poly.pdbx_strand_id
1 'polypeptide(L)'
;MACYEGEDLPGEKQIIAQFHDESCFHANKFKSSAWLKWDQSVLQKKSQGCLIHVSDFINEEDGHLVQQNEQGQIICDACKVIFPGASGDPWWDTQQLLKQVDTAIDIFDAFDMNKGNGGKQQKQKDTQATKMTTEGGEAKGLQDVLMEHGLDTRGMCYWGYAKYHYHEVFKATFADAKEVAIQSLDSCPIETIHQFINWSWHFMLAYHLGLTGKAAEWAVGRQKSHHSVTKCAMLAIDSIVN
;
A
#
# COMPACT_ATOMS: atom_id res chain seq x y z
N MET A 1 -7.78 29.35 -16.75
CA MET A 1 -8.96 28.77 -16.08
C MET A 1 -8.49 28.45 -14.68
N ALA A 2 -8.92 29.24 -13.70
CA ALA A 2 -8.32 29.26 -12.36
C ALA A 2 -8.63 27.96 -11.62
N CYS A 3 -7.58 27.21 -11.28
CA CYS A 3 -7.65 26.18 -10.26
C CYS A 3 -8.04 26.89 -8.96
N TYR A 4 -9.09 26.42 -8.29
CA TYR A 4 -9.35 26.83 -6.92
C TYR A 4 -8.24 26.22 -6.06
N GLU A 5 -7.16 26.98 -5.85
CA GLU A 5 -6.33 26.82 -4.66
C GLU A 5 -7.22 27.27 -3.51
N GLY A 6 -7.79 26.31 -2.76
CA GLY A 6 -8.48 26.64 -1.53
C GLY A 6 -7.45 27.26 -0.59
N GLU A 7 -7.56 28.55 -0.33
CA GLU A 7 -6.87 29.15 0.80
C GLU A 7 -7.43 28.48 2.06
N ASP A 8 -6.57 27.75 2.79
CA ASP A 8 -6.90 27.19 4.11
C ASP A 8 -7.42 28.32 4.99
N LEU A 9 -8.65 28.17 5.53
CA LEU A 9 -9.20 29.16 6.43
C LEU A 9 -8.36 29.18 7.72
N PRO A 10 -8.13 30.35 8.35
CA PRO A 10 -7.25 30.44 9.51
C PRO A 10 -7.71 29.50 10.64
N GLY A 11 -6.93 28.43 10.88
CA GLY A 11 -7.17 27.40 11.91
C GLY A 11 -7.43 25.97 11.40
N GLU A 12 -7.45 25.73 10.09
CA GLU A 12 -7.59 24.38 9.50
C GLU A 12 -6.30 23.56 9.62
N LYS A 13 -6.42 22.24 9.87
CA LYS A 13 -5.29 21.32 10.02
C LYS A 13 -5.35 20.28 8.90
N GLN A 14 -4.22 20.05 8.26
CA GLN A 14 -4.09 19.00 7.27
C GLN A 14 -4.27 17.61 7.91
N ILE A 15 -5.03 16.74 7.26
CA ILE A 15 -5.15 15.31 7.65
C ILE A 15 -4.26 14.52 6.70
N ILE A 16 -3.29 13.82 7.26
CA ILE A 16 -2.43 12.89 6.51
C ILE A 16 -2.85 11.47 6.90
N ALA A 17 -3.46 10.76 5.96
CA ALA A 17 -3.86 9.37 6.18
C ALA A 17 -2.64 8.45 6.05
N GLN A 18 -2.34 7.70 7.11
CA GLN A 18 -1.32 6.65 7.10
C GLN A 18 -1.98 5.31 6.79
N PHE A 19 -1.54 4.66 5.71
CA PHE A 19 -1.99 3.35 5.29
C PHE A 19 -1.01 2.29 5.75
N HIS A 20 -1.52 1.21 6.34
CA HIS A 20 -0.72 0.07 6.80
C HIS A 20 -1.18 -1.21 6.13
N ASP A 21 -0.24 -2.03 5.71
CA ASP A 21 -0.50 -3.38 5.22
C ASP A 21 0.76 -4.26 5.32
N GLU A 22 0.58 -5.57 5.19
CA GLU A 22 1.64 -6.57 5.25
C GLU A 22 1.74 -7.35 3.94
N SER A 23 2.97 -7.67 3.53
CA SER A 23 3.20 -8.50 2.36
C SER A 23 4.37 -9.45 2.53
N CYS A 24 4.35 -10.51 1.74
CA CYS A 24 5.37 -11.54 1.77
C CYS A 24 6.03 -11.74 0.40
N PHE A 25 7.35 -11.91 0.41
CA PHE A 25 8.16 -12.34 -0.71
C PHE A 25 8.75 -13.71 -0.41
N HIS A 26 8.97 -14.52 -1.45
CA HIS A 26 9.60 -15.83 -1.28
C HIS A 26 10.89 -15.88 -2.08
N ALA A 27 11.95 -16.43 -1.49
CA ALA A 27 13.32 -16.37 -2.01
C ALA A 27 13.45 -16.87 -3.46
N ASN A 28 12.75 -17.95 -3.81
CA ASN A 28 12.85 -18.57 -5.12
C ASN A 28 11.80 -18.06 -6.11
N LYS A 29 11.02 -17.02 -5.78
CA LYS A 29 10.07 -16.42 -6.72
C LYS A 29 10.79 -15.46 -7.67
N PHE A 30 10.72 -15.79 -8.95
CA PHE A 30 11.12 -14.96 -10.07
C PHE A 30 10.30 -15.35 -11.30
N LYS A 31 10.33 -14.52 -12.36
CA LYS A 31 9.61 -14.78 -13.62
C LYS A 31 9.87 -16.20 -14.10
N SER A 32 8.79 -16.98 -14.20
CA SER A 32 8.82 -18.39 -14.62
C SER A 32 8.90 -18.58 -16.13
N SER A 33 8.62 -17.51 -16.90
CA SER A 33 8.73 -17.49 -18.36
C SER A 33 10.05 -16.86 -18.79
N ALA A 34 10.87 -17.61 -19.51
CA ALA A 34 12.08 -17.11 -20.15
C ALA A 34 12.12 -17.58 -21.61
N TRP A 35 12.53 -16.71 -22.53
CA TRP A 35 12.85 -17.09 -23.89
C TRP A 35 14.29 -17.62 -23.91
N LEU A 36 14.42 -18.92 -24.12
CA LEU A 36 15.70 -19.63 -24.10
C LEU A 36 16.02 -20.17 -25.49
N LYS A 37 17.31 -20.33 -25.78
CA LYS A 37 17.73 -21.12 -26.94
C LYS A 37 17.34 -22.59 -26.72
N TRP A 38 17.25 -23.34 -27.81
CA TRP A 38 16.78 -24.74 -27.79
C TRP A 38 17.64 -25.68 -26.92
N ASP A 39 18.89 -25.32 -26.64
CA ASP A 39 19.85 -26.04 -25.81
C ASP A 39 19.92 -25.54 -24.35
N GLN A 40 19.15 -24.50 -24.02
CA GLN A 40 19.17 -23.87 -22.71
C GLN A 40 17.93 -24.26 -21.88
N SER A 41 18.17 -24.60 -20.61
CA SER A 41 17.12 -24.81 -19.63
C SER A 41 17.41 -24.00 -18.37
N VAL A 42 16.39 -23.31 -17.84
CA VAL A 42 16.47 -22.66 -16.53
C VAL A 42 15.75 -23.56 -15.53
N LEU A 43 16.51 -24.17 -14.63
CA LEU A 43 15.99 -24.98 -13.54
C LEU A 43 15.51 -24.07 -12.41
N GLN A 44 14.19 -23.94 -12.25
CA GLN A 44 13.61 -23.32 -11.06
C GLN A 44 13.52 -24.36 -9.93
N LYS A 45 13.88 -23.96 -8.71
CA LYS A 45 13.64 -24.79 -7.52
C LYS A 45 12.14 -24.95 -7.33
N LYS A 46 11.70 -26.19 -7.05
CA LYS A 46 10.26 -26.49 -6.84
C LYS A 46 9.69 -25.83 -5.59
N SER A 47 10.50 -25.64 -4.54
CA SER A 47 10.08 -24.98 -3.30
C SER A 47 10.10 -23.46 -3.46
N GLN A 48 9.18 -22.74 -2.82
CA GLN A 48 9.17 -21.28 -2.81
C GLN A 48 10.39 -20.66 -2.09
N GLY A 49 11.08 -21.44 -1.25
CA GLY A 49 12.24 -20.98 -0.49
C GLY A 49 11.84 -20.26 0.79
N CYS A 50 12.81 -19.62 1.45
CA CYS A 50 12.56 -18.87 2.67
C CYS A 50 11.64 -17.67 2.43
N LEU A 51 10.84 -17.33 3.44
CA LEU A 51 9.92 -16.20 3.43
C LEU A 51 10.65 -14.91 3.85
N ILE A 52 10.25 -13.81 3.24
CA ILE A 52 10.58 -12.45 3.66
C ILE A 52 9.23 -11.79 3.94
N HIS A 53 8.96 -11.43 5.18
CA HIS A 53 7.73 -10.75 5.56
C HIS A 53 8.04 -9.27 5.77
N VAL A 54 7.19 -8.42 5.22
CA VAL A 54 7.32 -6.97 5.24
C VAL A 54 6.02 -6.38 5.76
N SER A 55 6.13 -5.49 6.74
CA SER A 55 5.04 -4.70 7.28
C SER A 55 5.41 -3.24 7.13
N ASP A 56 4.55 -2.41 6.52
CA ASP A 56 4.93 -1.04 6.16
C ASP A 56 3.79 -0.03 6.30
N PHE A 57 4.17 1.23 6.52
CA PHE A 57 3.30 2.40 6.60
C PHE A 57 3.62 3.36 5.45
N ILE A 58 2.60 3.71 4.66
CA ILE A 58 2.71 4.63 3.54
C ILE A 58 1.65 5.74 3.57
N ASN A 59 1.95 6.90 3.00
CA ASN A 59 1.02 8.01 2.80
C ASN A 59 1.23 8.71 1.46
N GLU A 60 0.33 9.64 1.15
CA GLU A 60 0.31 10.39 -0.10
C GLU A 60 1.28 11.58 -0.13
N GLU A 61 1.82 12.04 1.00
CA GLU A 61 2.72 13.20 0.99
C GLU A 61 4.18 12.78 0.79
N ASP A 62 4.60 11.81 1.60
CA ASP A 62 6.00 11.45 1.80
C ASP A 62 6.31 10.02 1.34
N GLY A 63 5.29 9.25 0.93
CA GLY A 63 5.45 7.83 0.62
C GLY A 63 5.66 7.02 1.89
N HIS A 64 6.84 6.43 2.08
CA HIS A 64 7.15 5.63 3.27
C HIS A 64 7.24 6.50 4.52
N LEU A 65 6.74 5.99 5.64
CA LEU A 65 6.81 6.68 6.92
C LEU A 65 8.22 6.57 7.55
N VAL A 66 9.06 7.54 7.25
CA VAL A 66 10.46 7.61 7.71
C VAL A 66 10.75 8.92 8.41
N GLN A 67 11.62 8.87 9.42
CA GLN A 67 12.22 10.06 10.01
C GLN A 67 13.60 10.28 9.38
N GLN A 68 13.85 11.49 8.90
CA GLN A 68 15.14 11.88 8.32
C GLN A 68 15.84 12.92 9.19
N ASN A 69 17.17 12.95 9.14
CA ASN A 69 17.97 14.04 9.69
C ASN A 69 18.02 15.24 8.72
N GLU A 70 18.65 16.34 9.15
CA GLU A 70 18.83 17.56 8.33
C GLU A 70 19.57 17.33 7.01
N GLN A 71 20.28 16.21 6.88
CA GLN A 71 21.02 15.81 5.68
C GLN A 71 20.22 14.87 4.76
N GLY A 72 18.95 14.58 5.10
CA GLY A 72 18.08 13.68 4.35
C GLY A 72 18.36 12.19 4.56
N GLN A 73 19.19 11.82 5.54
CA GLN A 73 19.44 10.40 5.86
C GLN A 73 18.34 9.88 6.79
N ILE A 74 17.85 8.68 6.49
CA ILE A 74 16.85 7.99 7.31
C ILE A 74 17.49 7.60 8.65
N ILE A 75 16.94 8.13 9.75
CA ILE A 75 17.35 7.82 11.12
C ILE A 75 16.38 6.86 11.81
N CYS A 76 15.13 6.84 11.39
CA CYS A 76 14.13 5.88 11.85
C CYS A 76 13.19 5.52 10.70
N ASP A 77 12.80 4.25 10.64
CA ASP A 77 11.94 3.71 9.60
C ASP A 77 10.82 2.87 10.25
N ALA A 78 9.57 3.20 9.93
CA ALA A 78 8.41 2.46 10.37
C ALA A 78 8.30 1.09 9.67
N CYS A 79 8.87 0.93 8.47
CA CYS A 79 8.92 -0.34 7.76
C CYS A 79 9.66 -1.40 8.59
N LYS A 80 9.10 -2.61 8.63
CA LYS A 80 9.69 -3.78 9.30
C LYS A 80 9.78 -4.92 8.31
N VAL A 81 11.02 -5.35 8.06
CA VAL A 81 11.34 -6.53 7.28
C VAL A 81 11.88 -7.60 8.22
N ILE A 82 11.23 -8.75 8.24
CA ILE A 82 11.68 -9.92 9.01
C ILE A 82 11.89 -11.13 8.08
N PHE A 83 12.76 -12.03 8.52
CA PHE A 83 13.16 -13.22 7.77
C PHE A 83 12.82 -14.47 8.58
N PRO A 84 11.53 -14.84 8.69
CA PRO A 84 11.10 -15.91 9.58
C PRO A 84 11.64 -17.28 9.11
N GLY A 85 12.02 -18.12 10.08
CA GLY A 85 12.49 -19.47 9.83
C GLY A 85 13.22 -20.09 11.01
N ALA A 86 13.61 -21.37 10.89
CA ALA A 86 14.25 -22.13 11.98
C ALA A 86 15.55 -21.50 12.54
N SER A 87 16.23 -20.68 11.74
CA SER A 87 17.43 -19.92 12.12
C SER A 87 17.29 -18.43 11.83
N GLY A 88 16.05 -17.99 11.61
CA GLY A 88 15.71 -16.61 11.25
C GLY A 88 15.03 -15.87 12.38
N ASP A 89 14.33 -14.80 12.02
CA ASP A 89 13.55 -14.02 12.98
C ASP A 89 12.34 -14.81 13.49
N PRO A 90 11.78 -14.44 14.66
CA PRO A 90 10.45 -14.91 15.06
C PRO A 90 9.40 -14.63 13.98
N TRP A 91 8.36 -15.45 13.93
CA TRP A 91 7.21 -15.15 13.09
C TRP A 91 6.57 -13.83 13.52
N TRP A 92 5.99 -13.11 12.56
CA TRP A 92 5.28 -11.86 12.83
C TRP A 92 4.13 -12.10 13.81
N ASP A 93 4.03 -11.26 14.83
CA ASP A 93 3.02 -11.35 15.88
C ASP A 93 2.49 -9.97 16.28
N THR A 94 1.42 -9.98 17.07
CA THR A 94 0.77 -8.75 17.53
C THR A 94 1.71 -7.87 18.37
N GLN A 95 2.65 -8.44 19.10
CA GLN A 95 3.59 -7.65 19.92
C GLN A 95 4.57 -6.87 19.05
N GLN A 96 5.06 -7.48 17.97
CA GLN A 96 5.89 -6.80 16.98
C GLN A 96 5.09 -5.71 16.25
N LEU A 97 3.84 -5.98 15.88
CA LEU A 97 2.96 -4.98 15.28
C LEU A 97 2.74 -3.78 16.22
N LEU A 98 2.43 -4.01 17.50
CA LEU A 98 2.25 -2.92 18.48
C LEU A 98 3.51 -2.06 18.59
N LYS A 99 4.69 -2.70 18.67
CA LYS A 99 5.97 -1.98 18.71
C LYS A 99 6.22 -1.18 17.43
N GLN A 100 5.83 -1.71 16.28
CA GLN A 100 5.92 -0.99 15.01
C GLN A 100 5.00 0.22 15.01
N VAL A 101 3.75 0.07 15.49
CA VAL A 101 2.78 1.17 15.62
C VAL A 101 3.32 2.25 16.56
N ASP A 102 3.89 1.89 17.71
CA ASP A 102 4.53 2.85 18.62
C ASP A 102 5.64 3.64 17.90
N THR A 103 6.49 2.94 17.13
CA THR A 103 7.54 3.58 16.32
C THR A 103 6.96 4.51 15.25
N ALA A 104 5.87 4.11 14.60
CA ALA A 104 5.18 4.91 13.59
C ALA A 104 4.58 6.19 14.19
N ILE A 105 4.01 6.11 15.39
CA ILE A 105 3.50 7.27 16.13
C ILE A 105 4.65 8.21 16.47
N ASP A 106 5.78 7.70 16.98
CA ASP A 106 6.94 8.53 17.31
C ASP A 106 7.50 9.27 16.08
N ILE A 107 7.58 8.58 14.92
CA ILE A 107 8.01 9.19 13.65
C ILE A 107 7.02 10.27 13.22
N PHE A 108 5.72 9.99 13.30
CA PHE A 108 4.67 10.92 12.90
C PHE A 108 4.63 12.17 13.79
N ASP A 109 4.75 12.01 15.11
CA ASP A 109 4.76 13.12 16.06
C ASP A 109 6.01 13.99 15.86
N ALA A 110 7.17 13.38 15.59
CA ALA A 110 8.39 14.13 15.26
C ALA A 110 8.22 14.96 13.97
N PHE A 111 7.47 14.45 12.99
CA PHE A 111 7.14 15.17 11.77
C PHE A 111 6.16 16.34 12.02
N ASP A 112 5.07 16.12 12.76
CA ASP A 112 4.09 17.18 13.08
C ASP A 112 4.73 18.31 13.91
N MET A 113 5.62 17.97 14.86
CA MET A 113 6.38 18.94 15.63
C MET A 113 7.29 19.83 14.76
N ASN A 114 7.82 19.29 13.66
CA ASN A 114 8.62 20.05 12.70
C ASN A 114 7.76 20.96 11.79
N LYS A 115 6.48 20.63 11.59
CA LYS A 115 5.52 21.43 10.79
C LYS A 115 4.84 22.56 11.58
N GLY A 116 5.34 22.91 12.78
CA GLY A 116 4.71 23.82 13.74
C GLY A 116 4.00 25.08 13.19
N ASN A 117 2.70 24.96 12.91
CA ASN A 117 1.66 25.97 13.14
C ASN A 117 0.23 25.38 13.11
N GLY A 118 -0.19 24.82 14.25
CA GLY A 118 -1.49 25.06 14.90
C GLY A 118 -2.84 24.89 14.17
N GLY A 119 -3.24 23.70 13.74
CA GLY A 119 -4.68 23.37 13.53
C GLY A 119 -5.25 22.33 14.51
N LYS A 120 -6.50 21.88 14.34
CA LYS A 120 -7.11 20.74 15.08
C LYS A 120 -7.50 19.56 14.16
N GLN A 121 -7.39 18.33 14.68
CA GLN A 121 -7.78 17.06 14.04
C GLN A 121 -9.30 16.99 13.76
N GLN A 122 -9.70 16.51 12.58
CA GLN A 122 -11.04 15.94 12.41
C GLN A 122 -11.06 14.48 12.83
N LYS A 123 -12.18 14.05 13.45
CA LYS A 123 -12.39 12.65 13.81
C LYS A 123 -12.71 11.84 12.55
N GLN A 124 -11.86 10.85 12.26
CA GLN A 124 -12.24 9.70 11.44
C GLN A 124 -13.49 9.07 12.07
N LYS A 125 -14.59 9.00 11.32
CA LYS A 125 -15.78 8.27 11.75
C LYS A 125 -15.55 6.79 11.47
N ASP A 126 -15.80 5.97 12.47
CA ASP A 126 -15.71 4.51 12.36
C ASP A 126 -16.52 4.02 11.16
N THR A 127 -15.83 3.37 10.23
CA THR A 127 -16.45 2.57 9.19
C THR A 127 -17.06 1.34 9.87
N GLN A 128 -18.32 1.02 9.60
CA GLN A 128 -18.80 -0.33 9.91
C GLN A 128 -17.95 -1.31 9.09
N ALA A 129 -17.16 -2.12 9.79
CA ALA A 129 -16.30 -3.11 9.18
C ALA A 129 -17.14 -4.07 8.34
N THR A 130 -17.00 -3.99 7.01
CA THR A 130 -17.50 -5.03 6.12
C THR A 130 -16.77 -6.33 6.44
N LYS A 131 -17.50 -7.44 6.51
CA LYS A 131 -16.96 -8.74 6.94
C LYS A 131 -15.86 -9.21 5.99
N MET A 132 -14.59 -9.04 6.40
CA MET A 132 -13.37 -9.49 5.71
C MET A 132 -13.09 -10.98 6.00
N THR A 133 -14.13 -11.82 6.00
CA THR A 133 -14.01 -13.25 6.31
C THR A 133 -14.59 -14.10 5.20
N THR A 134 -13.90 -15.19 4.84
CA THR A 134 -14.49 -16.28 4.05
C THR A 134 -15.70 -16.87 4.79
N GLU A 135 -16.55 -17.64 4.10
CA GLU A 135 -17.63 -18.40 4.76
C GLU A 135 -17.11 -19.34 5.86
N GLY A 136 -15.82 -19.71 5.80
CA GLY A 136 -15.10 -20.48 6.82
C GLY A 136 -14.54 -19.68 8.00
N GLY A 137 -14.69 -18.34 8.02
CA GLY A 137 -14.23 -17.49 9.13
C GLY A 137 -12.74 -17.09 9.08
N GLU A 138 -12.04 -17.32 7.98
CA GLU A 138 -10.64 -16.88 7.81
C GLU A 138 -10.58 -15.46 7.26
N ALA A 139 -9.62 -14.66 7.73
CA ALA A 139 -9.41 -13.30 7.24
C ALA A 139 -8.99 -13.30 5.76
N LYS A 140 -9.72 -12.57 4.91
CA LYS A 140 -9.35 -12.38 3.49
C LYS A 140 -8.30 -11.29 3.38
N GLY A 141 -7.21 -11.55 2.65
CA GLY A 141 -6.23 -10.51 2.31
C GLY A 141 -6.81 -9.48 1.35
N LEU A 142 -6.41 -8.22 1.47
CA LEU A 142 -6.86 -7.13 0.59
C LEU A 142 -6.66 -7.49 -0.90
N GLN A 143 -5.55 -8.17 -1.22
CA GLN A 143 -5.26 -8.67 -2.55
C GLN A 143 -6.31 -9.67 -3.08
N ASP A 144 -6.79 -10.59 -2.23
CA ASP A 144 -7.79 -11.60 -2.61
C ASP A 144 -9.17 -10.96 -2.81
N VAL A 145 -9.53 -10.00 -1.96
CA VAL A 145 -10.76 -9.19 -2.10
C VAL A 145 -10.74 -8.42 -3.42
N LEU A 146 -9.61 -7.79 -3.75
CA LEU A 146 -9.47 -7.03 -4.99
C LEU A 146 -9.46 -7.94 -6.23
N MET A 147 -8.84 -9.13 -6.15
CA MET A 147 -8.84 -10.11 -7.25
C MET A 147 -10.21 -10.77 -7.49
N GLU A 148 -10.96 -11.13 -6.43
CA GLU A 148 -12.32 -11.67 -6.54
C GLU A 148 -13.29 -10.70 -7.21
N HIS A 149 -13.04 -9.39 -7.07
CA HIS A 149 -13.79 -8.34 -7.73
C HIS A 149 -13.27 -7.99 -9.14
N GLY A 150 -12.32 -8.76 -9.68
CA GLY A 150 -11.87 -8.64 -11.07
C GLY A 150 -10.80 -7.59 -11.32
N LEU A 151 -10.18 -7.04 -10.28
CA LEU A 151 -9.13 -6.02 -10.41
C LEU A 151 -7.78 -6.70 -10.68
N ASP A 152 -7.14 -6.37 -11.81
CA ASP A 152 -5.77 -6.80 -12.09
C ASP A 152 -4.80 -5.98 -11.23
N THR A 153 -4.49 -6.52 -10.05
CA THR A 153 -3.55 -5.92 -9.08
C THR A 153 -2.10 -5.90 -9.58
N ARG A 154 -1.82 -6.40 -10.79
CA ARG A 154 -0.50 -6.35 -11.42
C ARG A 154 -0.17 -4.92 -11.86
N GLY A 155 0.33 -4.13 -10.91
CA GLY A 155 0.92 -2.82 -11.17
C GLY A 155 0.15 -1.62 -10.61
N MET A 156 -0.89 -1.83 -9.80
CA MET A 156 -1.73 -0.73 -9.31
C MET A 156 -1.68 -0.52 -7.79
N CYS A 157 -0.76 -1.19 -7.09
CA CYS A 157 -0.46 -0.90 -5.69
C CYS A 157 1.04 -0.97 -5.42
N TYR A 158 1.46 -0.31 -4.34
CA TYR A 158 2.82 -0.36 -3.79
C TYR A 158 3.39 -1.78 -3.74
N TRP A 159 2.64 -2.74 -3.17
CA TRP A 159 3.07 -4.15 -3.13
C TRP A 159 3.15 -4.82 -4.49
N GLY A 160 2.25 -4.48 -5.41
CA GLY A 160 2.25 -5.00 -6.77
C GLY A 160 3.50 -4.56 -7.51
N TYR A 161 3.90 -3.30 -7.38
CA TYR A 161 5.15 -2.77 -7.90
C TYR A 161 6.35 -3.50 -7.29
N ALA A 162 6.46 -3.53 -5.96
CA ALA A 162 7.58 -4.15 -5.28
C ALA A 162 7.73 -5.64 -5.64
N LYS A 163 6.61 -6.40 -5.66
CA LYS A 163 6.62 -7.82 -6.06
C LYS A 163 6.95 -8.00 -7.53
N TYR A 164 6.50 -7.09 -8.41
CA TYR A 164 6.81 -7.14 -9.83
C TYR A 164 8.33 -7.05 -10.03
N HIS A 165 8.96 -5.99 -9.50
CA HIS A 165 10.40 -5.76 -9.61
C HIS A 165 11.21 -6.86 -8.92
N TYR A 166 10.75 -7.29 -7.74
CA TYR A 166 11.35 -8.43 -7.06
C TYR A 166 11.34 -9.66 -7.99
N HIS A 167 10.24 -9.98 -8.68
CA HIS A 167 10.20 -11.15 -9.56
C HIS A 167 11.05 -11.03 -10.84
N GLU A 168 11.47 -9.83 -11.25
CA GLU A 168 12.30 -9.69 -12.46
C GLU A 168 13.75 -10.16 -12.25
N VAL A 169 14.23 -10.08 -11.01
CA VAL A 169 15.64 -10.36 -10.70
C VAL A 169 15.81 -11.82 -10.29
N PHE A 170 16.69 -12.54 -10.96
CA PHE A 170 17.13 -13.86 -10.52
C PHE A 170 18.00 -13.75 -9.26
N LYS A 171 17.79 -14.66 -8.29
CA LYS A 171 18.49 -14.68 -7.00
C LYS A 171 19.16 -16.04 -6.82
N ALA A 172 20.46 -16.06 -6.62
CA ALA A 172 21.19 -17.30 -6.40
C ALA A 172 21.07 -17.77 -4.94
N THR A 173 21.10 -16.81 -4.00
CA THR A 173 21.09 -17.06 -2.56
C THR A 173 19.91 -16.37 -1.87
N PHE A 174 19.66 -16.76 -0.61
CA PHE A 174 18.67 -16.04 0.21
C PHE A 174 19.15 -14.64 0.58
N ALA A 175 20.47 -14.39 0.68
CA ALA A 175 20.99 -13.05 0.94
C ALA A 175 20.66 -12.11 -0.24
N ASP A 176 20.86 -12.55 -1.48
CA ASP A 176 20.47 -11.81 -2.69
C ASP A 176 18.97 -11.51 -2.67
N ALA A 177 18.16 -12.46 -2.19
CA ALA A 177 16.72 -12.27 -2.08
C ALA A 177 16.35 -11.17 -1.07
N LYS A 178 17.06 -11.06 0.06
CA LYS A 178 16.85 -9.99 1.04
C LYS A 178 17.19 -8.62 0.45
N GLU A 179 18.34 -8.50 -0.20
CA GLU A 179 18.78 -7.26 -0.82
C GLU A 179 17.82 -6.81 -1.92
N VAL A 180 17.42 -7.72 -2.80
CA VAL A 180 16.47 -7.41 -3.88
C VAL A 180 15.10 -7.04 -3.32
N ALA A 181 14.64 -7.66 -2.23
CA ALA A 181 13.38 -7.28 -1.59
C ALA A 181 13.43 -5.82 -1.14
N ILE A 182 14.45 -5.43 -0.38
CA ILE A 182 14.63 -4.05 0.10
C ILE A 182 14.74 -3.08 -1.09
N GLN A 183 15.60 -3.38 -2.06
CA GLN A 183 15.74 -2.55 -3.26
C GLN A 183 14.44 -2.37 -4.04
N SER A 184 13.59 -3.40 -4.09
CA SER A 184 12.30 -3.32 -4.79
C SER A 184 11.26 -2.48 -4.05
N LEU A 185 11.36 -2.40 -2.71
CA LEU A 185 10.53 -1.50 -1.89
C LEU A 185 11.01 -0.06 -2.08
N ASP A 186 12.30 0.18 -1.86
CA ASP A 186 12.93 1.51 -1.92
C ASP A 186 12.87 2.13 -3.33
N SER A 187 12.80 1.31 -4.39
CA SER A 187 12.70 1.81 -5.75
C SER A 187 11.29 2.21 -6.16
N CYS A 188 10.28 2.02 -5.29
CA CYS A 188 8.89 2.36 -5.62
C CYS A 188 8.74 3.87 -5.77
N PRO A 189 8.37 4.38 -6.97
CA PRO A 189 8.15 5.81 -7.15
C PRO A 189 6.98 6.26 -6.29
N ILE A 190 7.12 7.42 -5.65
CA ILE A 190 6.08 7.98 -4.79
C ILE A 190 4.76 8.19 -5.55
N GLU A 191 4.82 8.45 -6.87
CA GLU A 191 3.65 8.55 -7.74
C GLU A 191 2.83 7.25 -7.78
N THR A 192 3.48 6.09 -7.63
CA THR A 192 2.80 4.79 -7.55
C THR A 192 2.02 4.68 -6.24
N ILE A 193 2.59 5.16 -5.14
CA ILE A 193 1.92 5.23 -3.83
C ILE A 193 0.73 6.20 -3.91
N HIS A 194 0.92 7.38 -4.51
CA HIS A 194 -0.14 8.37 -4.68
C HIS A 194 -1.30 7.80 -5.50
N GLN A 195 -1.01 7.16 -6.63
CA GLN A 195 -2.05 6.54 -7.47
C GLN A 195 -2.82 5.48 -6.69
N PHE A 196 -2.14 4.66 -5.90
CA PHE A 196 -2.78 3.65 -5.06
C PHE A 196 -3.70 4.27 -3.99
N ILE A 197 -3.23 5.29 -3.28
CA ILE A 197 -4.01 5.95 -2.22
C ILE A 197 -5.22 6.67 -2.82
N ASN A 198 -5.03 7.42 -3.90
CA ASN A 198 -6.12 8.09 -4.62
C ASN A 198 -7.16 7.08 -5.10
N TRP A 199 -6.70 5.96 -5.66
CA TRP A 199 -7.61 4.92 -6.14
C TRP A 199 -8.38 4.27 -4.99
N SER A 200 -7.72 4.04 -3.86
CA SER A 200 -8.35 3.52 -2.63
C SER A 200 -9.43 4.47 -2.12
N TRP A 201 -9.18 5.78 -2.12
CA TRP A 201 -10.17 6.79 -1.76
C TRP A 201 -11.38 6.80 -2.70
N HIS A 202 -11.18 6.67 -4.01
CA HIS A 202 -12.29 6.57 -4.97
C HIS A 202 -13.17 5.35 -4.71
N PHE A 203 -12.56 4.21 -4.37
CA PHE A 203 -13.31 3.03 -3.96
C PHE A 203 -14.07 3.23 -2.64
N MET A 204 -13.40 3.77 -1.62
CA MET A 204 -14.04 4.06 -0.32
C MET A 204 -15.25 4.97 -0.49
N LEU A 205 -15.16 5.95 -1.39
CA LEU A 205 -16.27 6.83 -1.73
C LEU A 205 -17.39 6.11 -2.48
N ALA A 206 -17.06 5.27 -3.46
CA ALA A 206 -18.05 4.46 -4.17
C ALA A 206 -18.83 3.56 -3.19
N TYR A 207 -18.13 2.91 -2.25
CA TYR A 207 -18.75 2.11 -1.20
C TYR A 207 -19.62 2.95 -0.26
N HIS A 208 -19.15 4.15 0.12
CA HIS A 208 -19.94 5.07 0.94
C HIS A 208 -21.26 5.49 0.27
N LEU A 209 -21.25 5.58 -1.07
CA LEU A 209 -22.43 5.84 -1.89
C LEU A 209 -23.27 4.59 -2.18
N GLY A 210 -22.94 3.44 -1.58
CA GLY A 210 -23.67 2.18 -1.71
C GLY A 210 -23.36 1.38 -2.99
N LEU A 211 -22.38 1.82 -3.79
CA LEU A 211 -21.94 1.07 -4.97
C LEU A 211 -21.05 -0.11 -4.54
N THR A 212 -21.18 -1.26 -5.20
CA THR A 212 -20.39 -2.46 -4.90
C THR A 212 -19.98 -3.19 -6.18
N GLY A 213 -18.93 -4.01 -6.11
CA GLY A 213 -18.44 -4.83 -7.22
C GLY A 213 -18.21 -4.04 -8.51
N LYS A 214 -18.72 -4.56 -9.64
CA LYS A 214 -18.55 -3.96 -10.98
C LYS A 214 -19.11 -2.55 -11.10
N ALA A 215 -20.11 -2.19 -10.29
CA ALA A 215 -20.68 -0.83 -10.31
C ALA A 215 -19.71 0.19 -9.70
N ALA A 216 -19.03 -0.18 -8.60
CA ALA A 216 -17.98 0.64 -8.01
C ALA A 216 -16.79 0.78 -8.97
N GLU A 217 -16.32 -0.34 -9.54
CA GLU A 217 -15.23 -0.33 -10.54
C GLU A 217 -15.53 0.60 -11.73
N TRP A 218 -16.73 0.48 -12.31
CA TRP A 218 -17.16 1.32 -13.42
C TRP A 218 -17.21 2.81 -13.06
N ALA A 219 -17.64 3.14 -11.84
CA ALA A 219 -17.71 4.52 -11.35
C ALA A 219 -16.31 5.10 -11.12
N VAL A 220 -15.43 4.33 -10.48
CA VAL A 220 -14.04 4.72 -10.19
C VAL A 220 -13.24 4.90 -11.49
N GLY A 221 -13.40 4.02 -12.48
CA GLY A 221 -12.73 4.14 -13.79
C GLY A 221 -13.12 5.39 -14.59
N ARG A 222 -14.18 6.12 -14.19
CA ARG A 222 -14.59 7.40 -14.78
C ARG A 222 -14.10 8.62 -14.00
N GLN A 223 -13.64 8.45 -12.76
CA GLN A 223 -13.12 9.54 -11.95
C GLN A 223 -11.71 9.91 -12.39
N LYS A 224 -11.48 11.21 -12.59
CA LYS A 224 -10.20 11.78 -13.07
C LYS A 224 -9.62 12.83 -12.11
N SER A 225 -10.28 13.08 -10.98
CA SER A 225 -9.91 14.14 -10.04
C SER A 225 -9.38 13.57 -8.73
N HIS A 226 -8.43 14.31 -8.15
CA HIS A 226 -7.70 13.95 -6.93
C HIS A 226 -8.63 13.80 -5.71
N HIS A 227 -9.45 14.80 -5.37
CA HIS A 227 -10.27 14.77 -4.14
C HIS A 227 -11.61 15.49 -4.26
N SER A 228 -12.27 15.42 -5.42
CA SER A 228 -13.61 15.99 -5.56
C SER A 228 -14.41 15.27 -6.61
N VAL A 229 -15.50 14.64 -6.19
CA VAL A 229 -16.57 14.29 -7.12
C VAL A 229 -17.08 15.61 -7.66
N THR A 230 -16.90 15.85 -8.95
CA THR A 230 -17.58 16.97 -9.59
C THR A 230 -19.08 16.79 -9.33
N LYS A 231 -19.81 17.85 -9.03
CA LYS A 231 -21.28 17.82 -8.88
C LYS A 231 -21.96 16.98 -9.97
N CYS A 232 -21.43 17.02 -11.20
CA CYS A 232 -21.87 16.19 -12.31
C CYS A 232 -21.69 14.67 -12.13
N ALA A 233 -20.60 14.21 -11.51
CA ALA A 233 -20.39 12.80 -11.23
C ALA A 233 -21.28 12.30 -10.07
N MET A 234 -21.59 13.14 -9.07
CA MET A 234 -22.61 12.81 -8.07
C MET A 234 -23.99 12.70 -8.72
N LEU A 235 -24.37 13.67 -9.56
CA LEU A 235 -25.66 13.67 -10.27
C LEU A 235 -25.80 12.49 -11.25
N ALA A 236 -24.72 12.04 -11.89
CA ALA A 236 -24.74 10.88 -12.77
C ALA A 236 -24.85 9.55 -12.00
N ILE A 237 -24.39 9.50 -10.75
CA ILE A 237 -24.53 8.33 -9.87
C ILE A 237 -25.94 8.31 -9.26
N ASP A 238 -26.48 9.44 -8.81
CA ASP A 238 -27.87 9.57 -8.33
C ASP A 238 -28.90 9.14 -9.38
N SER A 239 -28.62 9.31 -10.67
CA SER A 239 -29.49 8.83 -11.76
C SER A 239 -29.38 7.33 -12.08
N ILE A 240 -28.38 6.63 -11.52
CA ILE A 240 -28.21 5.18 -11.67
C ILE A 240 -28.79 4.46 -10.44
N VAL A 241 -28.78 5.13 -9.28
CA VAL A 241 -29.23 4.58 -8.00
C VAL A 241 -30.73 4.82 -7.75
N ASN A 242 -31.35 5.81 -8.42
CA ASN A 242 -32.82 6.03 -8.46
C ASN A 242 -33.42 5.60 -9.81
#